data_AF-A0A839T9V7-F1
#
_entry.id   AF-A0A839T9V7-F1
#
_cell.length_a   1.000
_cell.length_b   1.000
_cell.length_c   1.000
_cell.angle_alpha   90.00
_cell.angle_beta   90.00
_cell.angle_gamma   90.00
#
_symmetry.space_group_name_H-M   'P 1'
#
loop_
_entity.id
_entity.type
_entity.pdbx_description
1 polymer ?
#
loop_
_entity_poly.entity_id
_entity_poly.type
_entity_poly.pdbx_seq_one_letter_code
_entity_poly.pdbx_strand_id
1 'polypeptide(L)'
;MKVAFVDQGYSGESAARQAEAHGIQLEVIKHTQAKKGFLLLPRRWVVERSFGWMARFRRLSRDSERLASTLAGFHFIAFVGLMLPTAIKALAVPG
;
A
#
# COMPACT_ATOMS: atom_id res chain seq x y z
N MET A 1 -3.00 -2.86 -18.35
CA MET A 1 -2.13 -3.71 -17.51
C MET A 1 -1.72 -2.90 -16.28
N LYS A 2 -1.90 -3.43 -15.06
CA LYS A 2 -1.57 -2.73 -13.81
C LYS A 2 -0.14 -3.10 -13.39
N VAL A 3 0.63 -2.18 -12.82
CA VAL A 3 1.99 -2.47 -12.29
C VAL A 3 1.95 -2.55 -10.78
N ALA A 4 2.57 -3.58 -10.21
CA ALA A 4 2.73 -3.77 -8.77
C ALA A 4 4.21 -3.84 -8.38
N PHE A 5 4.64 -2.96 -7.49
CA PHE A 5 5.98 -2.94 -6.92
C PHE A 5 6.03 -3.94 -5.75
N VAL A 6 6.95 -4.90 -5.80
CA VAL A 6 7.03 -5.99 -4.82
C VAL A 6 8.46 -6.18 -4.32
N ASP A 7 8.62 -6.77 -3.14
CA ASP A 7 9.94 -7.13 -2.60
C ASP A 7 10.50 -8.41 -3.25
N GLN A 8 11.74 -8.77 -2.88
CA GLN A 8 12.46 -9.92 -3.45
C GLN A 8 11.78 -11.27 -3.22
N GLY A 9 10.89 -11.41 -2.22
CA GLY A 9 10.13 -12.62 -1.96
C GLY A 9 9.18 -13.01 -3.11
N TYR A 10 8.84 -12.06 -3.98
CA TYR A 10 7.96 -12.28 -5.14
C TYR A 10 8.71 -12.56 -6.44
N SER A 11 10.01 -12.90 -6.39
CA SER A 11 10.82 -13.19 -7.59
C SER A 11 10.52 -14.55 -8.24
N GLY A 12 9.66 -15.38 -7.66
CA GLY A 12 9.40 -16.75 -8.13
C GLY A 12 8.38 -16.86 -9.27
N GLU A 13 8.47 -17.92 -10.06
CA GLU A 13 7.57 -18.16 -11.20
C GLU A 13 6.10 -18.25 -10.81
N SER A 14 5.79 -18.85 -9.66
CA SER A 14 4.40 -18.94 -9.19
C SER A 14 3.77 -17.56 -8.98
N ALA A 15 4.53 -16.63 -8.41
CA ALA A 15 4.06 -15.26 -8.22
C ALA A 15 3.88 -14.54 -9.57
N ALA A 16 4.82 -14.73 -10.50
CA ALA A 16 4.73 -14.16 -11.85
C ALA A 16 3.48 -14.67 -12.61
N ARG A 17 3.24 -15.99 -12.61
CA ARG A 17 2.06 -16.58 -13.29
C ARG A 17 0.74 -16.12 -12.67
N GLN A 18 0.66 -16.04 -11.35
CA GLN A 18 -0.54 -15.53 -10.67
C GLN A 18 -0.80 -14.05 -11.01
N ALA A 19 0.25 -13.22 -11.01
CA ALA A 19 0.12 -11.82 -11.37
C ALA A 19 -0.33 -11.65 -12.83
N GLU A 20 0.26 -12.42 -13.76
CA GLU A 20 -0.11 -12.42 -15.17
C GLU A 20 -1.57 -12.83 -15.38
N ALA A 21 -2.04 -13.87 -14.68
CA ALA A 21 -3.45 -14.30 -14.70
C ALA A 21 -4.43 -13.20 -14.26
N HIS A 22 -3.96 -12.23 -13.47
CA HIS A 22 -4.72 -11.06 -13.03
C HIS A 22 -4.39 -9.77 -13.80
N GLY A 23 -3.59 -9.85 -14.87
CA GLY A 23 -3.19 -8.68 -15.68
C GLY A 23 -2.29 -7.68 -14.94
N ILE A 24 -1.51 -8.18 -13.98
CA ILE A 24 -0.58 -7.43 -13.13
C ILE A 24 0.86 -7.72 -13.57
N GLN A 25 1.61 -6.66 -13.85
CA GLN A 25 3.05 -6.71 -14.03
C GLN A 25 3.73 -6.57 -12.68
N LEU A 26 4.53 -7.55 -12.27
CA LEU A 26 5.36 -7.44 -11.07
C LEU A 26 6.67 -6.71 -11.38
N GLU A 27 6.93 -5.65 -10.64
CA GLU A 27 8.21 -4.95 -10.61
C GLU A 27 8.92 -5.29 -9.29
N VAL A 28 9.83 -6.26 -9.35
CA VAL A 28 10.57 -6.73 -8.18
C VAL A 28 11.68 -5.75 -7.83
N ILE A 29 11.50 -5.04 -6.72
CA ILE A 29 12.48 -4.09 -6.20
C ILE A 29 13.53 -4.84 -5.39
N LYS A 30 14.70 -5.05 -6.00
CA LYS A 30 15.85 -5.72 -5.38
C LYS A 30 16.62 -4.75 -4.49
N HIS A 31 17.08 -5.24 -3.34
CA HIS A 31 18.11 -4.54 -2.56
C HIS A 31 19.43 -4.61 -3.34
N THR A 32 19.87 -3.48 -3.89
CA THR A 32 21.15 -3.40 -4.59
C THR A 32 22.29 -3.31 -3.58
N GLN A 33 22.94 -4.46 -3.36
CA GLN A 33 24.15 -4.66 -2.54
C GLN A 33 24.00 -4.43 -1.03
N ALA A 34 24.74 -5.23 -0.27
CA ALA A 34 24.89 -5.10 1.17
C ALA A 34 25.66 -3.81 1.51
N LYS A 35 25.01 -2.65 1.37
CA LYS A 35 25.53 -1.39 1.91
C LYS A 35 25.16 -1.33 3.39
N LYS A 36 26.13 -1.01 4.25
CA LYS A 36 25.88 -0.76 5.68
C LYS A 36 24.94 0.44 5.82
N GLY A 37 23.69 0.20 6.23
CA GLY A 37 22.71 1.24 6.54
C GLY A 37 21.34 1.01 5.92
N PHE A 38 20.41 1.92 6.19
CA PHE A 38 19.05 1.91 5.65
C PHE A 38 19.05 2.47 4.22
N LEU A 39 18.68 1.64 3.23
CA LEU A 39 18.50 2.08 1.83
C LEU A 39 17.03 2.40 1.58
N LEU A 40 16.73 3.65 1.20
CA LEU A 40 15.38 4.04 0.83
C LEU A 40 15.00 3.39 -0.51
N LEU A 41 14.09 2.40 -0.46
CA LEU A 41 13.54 1.78 -1.67
C LEU A 41 12.46 2.66 -2.30
N PRO A 42 12.40 2.76 -3.65
CA PRO A 42 11.35 3.49 -4.34
C PRO A 42 9.96 3.05 -3.90
N ARG A 43 9.09 4.01 -3.58
CA ARG A 43 7.65 3.84 -3.25
C ARG A 43 7.31 3.01 -2.01
N ARG A 44 8.27 2.34 -1.34
CA ARG A 44 8.04 1.56 -0.11
C ARG A 44 7.39 2.39 1.01
N TRP A 45 7.85 3.63 1.17
CA TRP A 45 7.33 4.58 2.15
C TRP A 45 5.84 4.91 1.97
N VAL A 46 5.24 4.70 0.79
CA VAL A 46 3.81 4.97 0.56
C VAL A 46 2.94 4.00 1.37
N VAL A 47 3.31 2.72 1.37
CA VAL A 47 2.60 1.67 2.12
C VAL A 47 2.81 1.87 3.62
N GLU A 48 4.05 2.05 4.04
CA GLU A 48 4.40 2.27 5.45
C GLU A 48 3.72 3.52 6.03
N ARG A 49 3.66 4.63 5.26
CA ARG A 49 2.96 5.85 5.67
C ARG A 49 1.46 5.61 5.85
N SER A 50 0.86 4.81 4.96
CA SER A 50 -0.56 4.47 5.04
C SER A 50 -0.86 3.73 6.35
N PHE A 51 -0.03 2.75 6.72
CA PHE A 51 -0.12 2.08 8.02
C PHE A 51 0.17 3.01 9.20
N GLY A 52 1.15 3.91 9.07
CA GLY A 52 1.47 4.92 10.08
C GLY A 52 0.31 5.88 10.36
N TRP A 53 -0.45 6.26 9.33
CA TRP A 53 -1.69 7.03 9.51
C TRP A 53 -2.77 6.20 10.20
N MET A 54 -2.97 4.95 9.79
CA MET A 54 -3.97 4.06 10.40
C MET A 54 -3.71 3.81 11.88
N ALA A 55 -2.45 3.70 12.31
CA ALA A 55 -2.09 3.55 13.71
C ALA A 55 -2.55 4.73 14.61
N ARG A 56 -2.84 5.90 14.04
CA ARG A 56 -3.38 7.07 14.76
C ARG A 56 -4.88 6.92 15.07
N PHE A 57 -5.58 6.03 14.38
CA PHE A 57 -6.96 5.71 14.66
C PHE A 57 -7.00 4.60 15.71
N ARG A 58 -7.44 4.92 16.94
CA ARG A 58 -7.45 3.98 18.08
C ARG A 58 -8.06 2.61 17.75
N ARG A 59 -9.07 2.57 16.88
CA ARG A 59 -9.74 1.32 16.47
C ARG A 59 -8.90 0.47 15.49
N LEU A 60 -8.02 1.09 14.71
CA LEU A 60 -7.14 0.42 13.75
C LEU A 60 -5.72 0.18 14.28
N SER A 61 -5.42 0.61 15.52
CA SER A 61 -4.10 0.41 16.13
C SER A 61 -3.82 -1.06 16.45
N ARG A 62 -4.88 -1.87 16.61
CA ARG A 62 -4.83 -3.32 16.75
C ARG A 62 -6.01 -3.93 16.01
N ASP A 63 -5.80 -5.08 15.38
CA ASP A 63 -6.91 -5.83 14.82
C ASP A 63 -7.71 -6.46 15.97
N SER A 64 -8.91 -5.93 16.17
CA SER A 64 -9.86 -6.39 17.19
C SER A 64 -11.21 -6.76 16.56
N GLU A 65 -11.30 -6.71 15.23
CA GLU A 65 -12.56 -6.91 14.53
C GLU A 65 -12.75 -8.39 14.21
N ARG A 66 -13.96 -8.92 14.48
CA ARG A 66 -14.25 -10.34 14.28
C ARG A 66 -14.31 -10.74 12.79
N LEU A 67 -14.67 -9.80 11.93
CA LEU A 67 -14.90 -10.03 10.50
C LEU A 67 -13.96 -9.14 9.67
N ALA A 68 -13.34 -9.74 8.67
CA ALA A 68 -12.49 -9.02 7.73
C ALA A 68 -13.24 -7.91 6.99
N SER A 69 -14.54 -8.09 6.73
CA SER A 69 -15.39 -7.06 6.12
C SER A 69 -15.56 -5.83 7.02
N THR A 70 -15.70 -6.02 8.33
CA THR A 70 -15.78 -4.94 9.31
C THR A 70 -14.46 -4.17 9.35
N LEU A 71 -13.34 -4.89 9.41
CA LEU A 71 -12.01 -4.28 9.38
C LEU A 71 -11.81 -3.45 8.09
N ALA A 72 -12.17 -4.00 6.94
CA ALA A 72 -12.10 -3.32 5.65
C ALA A 72 -12.96 -2.04 5.61
N GLY A 73 -14.16 -2.08 6.20
CA GLY A 73 -15.02 -0.91 6.33
C GLY A 73 -14.39 0.22 7.15
N PHE A 74 -13.76 -0.12 8.28
CA PHE A 74 -13.05 0.88 9.08
C PHE A 74 -11.83 1.47 8.37
N HIS A 75 -11.09 0.65 7.62
CA HIS A 75 -10.01 1.14 6.76
C HIS A 75 -10.53 2.15 5.73
N PHE A 76 -11.64 1.82 5.05
CA PHE A 76 -12.24 2.70 4.06
C PHE A 76 -12.63 4.07 4.65
N ILE A 77 -13.34 4.09 5.79
CA ILE A 77 -13.74 5.34 6.46
C ILE A 77 -12.52 6.16 6.88
N ALA A 78 -11.48 5.52 7.43
CA ALA A 78 -10.25 6.21 7.82
C ALA A 78 -9.56 6.88 6.62
N PHE A 79 -9.42 6.17 5.49
CA PHE A 79 -8.82 6.75 4.28
C PHE A 79 -9.69 7.83 3.65
N VAL A 80 -11.02 7.70 3.66
CA VAL A 80 -11.92 8.79 3.24
C VAL A 80 -11.62 10.05 4.05
N GLY A 81 -11.57 9.95 5.38
CA GLY A 81 -11.24 11.10 6.24
C GLY A 81 -9.86 11.71 5.95
N LEU A 82 -8.84 10.88 5.74
CA LEU A 82 -7.48 11.33 5.43
C LEU A 82 -7.36 11.99 4.05
N MET A 83 -8.08 11.49 3.05
CA MET A 83 -7.98 11.94 1.66
C MET A 83 -8.94 13.09 1.34
N LEU A 84 -10.01 13.27 2.11
CA LEU A 84 -11.05 14.28 1.87
C LEU A 84 -10.49 15.69 1.67
N PRO A 85 -9.52 16.21 2.46
CA PRO A 85 -8.98 17.56 2.25
C PRO A 85 -8.26 17.70 0.90
N THR A 86 -7.52 16.68 0.48
CA THR A 86 -6.80 16.67 -0.80
C THR A 86 -7.78 16.52 -1.96
N ALA A 87 -8.81 15.67 -1.81
CA ALA A 87 -9.85 15.48 -2.80
C ALA A 87 -10.65 16.77 -3.05
N ILE A 88 -11.05 17.47 -1.99
CA ILE A 88 -11.73 18.78 -2.10
C ILE A 88 -10.86 19.76 -2.90
N LYS A 89 -9.56 19.85 -2.59
CA LYS A 89 -8.64 20.74 -3.31
C LYS A 89 -8.54 20.36 -4.79
N ALA A 90 -8.40 19.07 -5.10
CA ALA A 90 -8.29 18.60 -6.48
C ALA A 90 -9.55 18.88 -7.30
N LEU A 91 -10.73 18.74 -6.70
CA LEU A 91 -12.02 19.03 -7.33
C LEU A 91 -12.31 20.53 -7.46
N ALA A 92 -11.68 21.36 -6.63
CA ALA A 92 -11.83 22.80 -6.64
C ALA A 92 -10.89 23.51 -7.63
N VAL A 93 -9.98 22.79 -8.29
CA VAL A 93 -9.14 23.36 -9.37
C VAL A 93 -10.01 23.51 -10.62
N PRO A 94 -10.25 24.74 -11.13
CA PRO A 94 -10.89 24.91 -12.44
C PRO A 94 -9.98 24.37 -13.53
N GLY A 95 -10.54 23.58 -14.44
CA GLY A 95 -9.85 23.01 -15.60
C GLY A 95 -9.44 24.07 -16.62
#